data_AF-A0A353MHX5-F1
#
_entry.id   AF-A0A353MHX5-F1
#
_cell.length_a   1.000
_cell.length_b   1.000
_cell.length_c   1.000
_cell.angle_alpha   90.00
_cell.angle_beta   90.00
_cell.angle_gamma   90.00
#
_symmetry.space_group_name_H-M   'P 1'
#
loop_
_entity.id
_entity.type
_entity.pdbx_description
1 polymer ?
#
loop_
_entity_poly.entity_id
_entity_poly.type
_entity_poly.pdbx_seq_one_letter_code
_entity_poly.pdbx_strand_id
1 'polypeptide(L)'
;MHLENTVRGFARYHKYTLGSELRNGSRRIVELIIKANSSAGREPVLMELRDVIEQVKVTARICQEVKGFKTFNGFTTTVEGLVLIARQNEGWLKNTRGRNA
;
A
#
# COMPACT_ATOMS: atom_id res chain seq x y z
N MET A 1 -2.18 7.90 7.52
CA MET A 1 -3.18 8.97 7.76
C MET A 1 -4.10 9.23 6.56
N HIS A 2 -3.58 9.37 5.32
CA HIS A 2 -4.41 9.64 4.13
C HIS A 2 -5.52 8.60 3.88
N LEU A 3 -5.18 7.31 3.78
CA LEU A 3 -6.15 6.23 3.54
C LEU A 3 -7.23 6.12 4.64
N GLU A 4 -6.87 6.36 5.90
CA GLU A 4 -7.83 6.38 7.02
C GLU A 4 -8.91 7.48 6.82
N ASN A 5 -8.49 8.66 6.37
CA ASN A 5 -9.40 9.77 6.06
C ASN A 5 -10.23 9.49 4.80
N THR A 6 -9.63 8.90 3.77
CA THR A 6 -10.32 8.57 2.51
C THR A 6 -11.43 7.54 2.74
N VAL A 7 -11.14 6.47 3.50
CA VAL A 7 -12.14 5.43 3.77
C VAL A 7 -13.24 5.89 4.74
N ARG A 8 -13.03 6.94 5.55
CA ARG A 8 -14.14 7.55 6.31
C ARG A 8 -15.26 8.06 5.40
N GLY A 9 -14.93 8.42 4.16
CA GLY A 9 -15.89 8.88 3.16
C GLY A 9 -16.67 7.77 2.44
N PHE A 10 -16.33 6.50 2.64
CA PHE A 10 -16.95 5.41 1.88
C PHE A 10 -18.40 5.18 2.34
N ALA A 11 -19.27 4.82 1.39
CA ALA A 11 -20.61 4.34 1.70
C ALA A 11 -20.52 3.12 2.63
N ARG A 12 -21.49 2.97 3.55
CA ARG A 12 -21.49 1.94 4.61
C ARG A 12 -21.20 0.54 4.07
N TYR A 13 -21.78 0.20 2.93
CA TYR A 13 -21.63 -1.10 2.27
C TYR A 13 -20.16 -1.43 1.90
N HIS A 14 -19.40 -0.47 1.39
CA HIS A 14 -18.00 -0.67 1.00
C HIS A 14 -17.00 -0.38 2.13
N LYS A 15 -17.43 0.34 3.17
CA LYS A 15 -16.58 0.79 4.28
C LYS A 15 -16.03 -0.36 5.13
N TYR A 16 -16.81 -1.42 5.33
CA TYR A 16 -16.48 -2.54 6.21
C TYR A 16 -15.81 -3.72 5.50
N THR A 17 -15.90 -3.77 4.17
CA THR A 17 -15.22 -4.77 3.34
C THR A 17 -13.95 -4.16 2.74
N LEU A 18 -14.05 -3.59 1.55
CA LEU A 18 -12.93 -3.02 0.80
C LEU A 18 -12.22 -1.88 1.56
N GLY A 19 -12.98 -1.09 2.32
CA GLY A 19 -12.44 -0.05 3.17
C GLY A 19 -11.58 -0.58 4.32
N SER A 20 -11.93 -1.74 4.89
CA SER A 20 -11.11 -2.40 5.91
C SER A 20 -9.84 -2.98 5.31
N GLU A 21 -9.93 -3.58 4.12
CA GLU A 21 -8.77 -4.09 3.38
C GLU A 21 -7.77 -2.98 3.05
N LEU A 22 -8.23 -1.83 2.55
CA LEU A 22 -7.36 -0.67 2.29
C LEU A 22 -6.64 -0.19 3.56
N ARG A 23 -7.35 -0.11 4.69
CA ARG A 23 -6.74 0.31 5.97
C ARG A 23 -5.71 -0.71 6.44
N ASN A 24 -6.07 -1.99 6.46
CA ASN A 24 -5.20 -3.07 6.92
C ASN A 24 -3.96 -3.18 6.05
N GLY A 25 -4.11 -3.12 4.73
CA GLY A 25 -2.98 -3.09 3.80
C GLY A 25 -2.07 -1.88 4.01
N SER A 26 -2.64 -0.69 4.26
CA SER A 26 -1.84 0.49 4.55
C SER A 26 -1.03 0.38 5.84
N ARG A 27 -1.60 -0.24 6.89
CA ARG A 27 -0.89 -0.53 8.14
C ARG A 27 0.20 -1.56 7.90
N ARG A 28 -0.11 -2.62 7.15
CA ARG A 28 0.84 -3.68 6.80
C ARG A 28 2.05 -3.15 6.04
N ILE A 29 1.85 -2.24 5.10
CA ILE A 29 2.95 -1.54 4.39
C ILE A 29 3.90 -0.88 5.39
N VAL A 30 3.36 -0.12 6.35
CA VAL A 30 4.17 0.59 7.36
C VAL A 30 4.89 -0.41 8.28
N GLU A 31 4.21 -1.46 8.73
CA GLU A 31 4.81 -2.54 9.53
C GLU A 31 5.98 -3.21 8.81
N LEU A 32 5.82 -3.51 7.51
CA LEU A 32 6.86 -4.14 6.70
C LEU A 32 8.05 -3.21 6.46
N ILE A 33 7.82 -1.90 6.28
CA ILE A 33 8.91 -0.92 6.21
C ILE A 33 9.69 -0.90 7.53
N ILE A 34 9.01 -0.85 8.68
CA ILE A 34 9.65 -0.89 10.00
C ILE A 34 10.47 -2.18 10.16
N LYS A 35 9.87 -3.33 9.80
CA LYS A 35 10.52 -4.64 9.88
C LYS A 35 11.74 -4.74 8.95
N ALA A 36 11.66 -4.21 7.72
CA ALA A 36 12.77 -4.22 6.78
C ALA A 36 13.96 -3.41 7.33
N ASN A 37 13.68 -2.28 7.99
CA ASN A 37 14.71 -1.42 8.59
C ASN A 37 15.41 -2.05 9.81
N SER A 38 14.73 -2.91 10.56
CA SER A 38 15.31 -3.60 11.73
C SER A 38 15.85 -5.00 11.44
N SER A 39 15.58 -5.55 10.25
CA SER A 39 16.03 -6.90 9.86
C SER A 39 17.49 -6.94 9.42
N ALA A 40 18.21 -7.98 9.85
CA ALA A 40 19.56 -8.28 9.34
C ALA A 40 19.55 -8.69 7.85
N GLY A 41 18.46 -9.32 7.40
CA GLY A 41 18.22 -9.70 6.01
C GLY A 41 16.91 -9.11 5.51
N ARG A 42 17.00 -7.93 4.86
CA ARG A 42 15.81 -7.17 4.44
C ARG A 42 15.16 -7.65 3.14
N GLU A 43 15.84 -8.45 2.32
CA GLU A 43 15.32 -8.87 1.00
C GLU A 43 13.96 -9.59 1.09
N PRO A 44 13.76 -10.62 1.93
CA PRO A 44 12.46 -11.30 2.03
C PRO A 44 11.34 -10.35 2.48
N VAL A 45 11.65 -9.42 3.39
CA VAL A 45 10.68 -8.43 3.89
C VAL A 45 10.32 -7.42 2.81
N LEU A 46 11.29 -7.00 1.99
CA LEU A 46 11.07 -6.09 0.86
C LEU A 46 10.30 -6.76 -0.29
N MET A 47 10.47 -8.07 -0.49
CA MET A 47 9.63 -8.85 -1.41
C MET A 47 8.19 -8.93 -0.91
N GLU A 48 7.97 -9.25 0.37
CA GLU A 48 6.64 -9.23 0.98
C GLU A 48 6.00 -7.82 0.88
N LEU A 49 6.78 -6.77 1.13
CA LEU A 49 6.34 -5.38 0.97
C LEU A 49 5.87 -5.09 -0.46
N ARG A 50 6.59 -5.60 -1.47
CA ARG A 50 6.19 -5.46 -2.88
C ARG A 50 4.80 -6.06 -3.11
N ASP A 51 4.59 -7.29 -2.66
CA ASP A 51 3.34 -8.01 -2.88
C ASP A 51 2.16 -7.31 -2.21
N VAL A 52 2.34 -6.84 -0.98
CA VAL A 52 1.32 -6.08 -0.26
C VAL A 52 1.01 -4.75 -0.97
N ILE A 53 2.01 -4.04 -1.50
CA ILE A 53 1.77 -2.80 -2.24
C ILE A 53 0.91 -3.07 -3.49
N GLU A 54 1.20 -4.13 -4.25
CA GLU A 54 0.41 -4.50 -5.43
C GLU A 54 -1.02 -4.89 -5.04
N GLN A 55 -1.19 -5.67 -3.96
CA GLN A 55 -2.51 -6.00 -3.44
C GLN A 55 -3.32 -4.74 -3.09
N VAL A 56 -2.70 -3.77 -2.41
CA VAL A 56 -3.38 -2.52 -2.03
C VAL A 56 -3.74 -1.67 -3.25
N LYS A 57 -2.92 -1.67 -4.31
CA LYS A 57 -3.27 -1.00 -5.58
C LYS A 57 -4.50 -1.64 -6.23
N VAL A 58 -4.58 -2.97 -6.24
CA VAL A 58 -5.74 -3.70 -6.77
C VAL A 58 -6.99 -3.37 -5.94
N THR A 59 -6.91 -3.43 -4.60
CA THR A 59 -8.04 -3.05 -3.74
C THR A 59 -8.47 -1.60 -3.97
N ALA A 60 -7.52 -0.66 -4.13
CA ALA A 60 -7.82 0.73 -4.47
C ALA A 60 -8.53 0.85 -5.84
N ARG A 61 -8.13 0.05 -6.85
CA ARG A 61 -8.82 0.03 -8.14
C ARG A 61 -10.26 -0.46 -8.03
N ILE A 62 -10.49 -1.55 -7.31
CA ILE A 62 -11.83 -2.09 -7.06
C ILE A 62 -12.69 -1.06 -6.31
N CYS A 63 -12.13 -0.41 -5.29
CA CYS A 63 -12.80 0.67 -4.56
C CYS A 63 -13.24 1.81 -5.48
N GLN A 64 -12.46 2.14 -6.52
CA GLN A 64 -12.84 3.15 -7.49
C GLN A 64 -13.97 2.68 -8.41
N GLU A 65 -13.93 1.42 -8.86
CA GLU A 65 -14.95 0.84 -9.76
C GLU A 65 -16.32 0.75 -9.09
N VAL A 66 -16.36 0.43 -7.79
CA VAL A 66 -17.61 0.42 -7.00
C VAL A 66 -18.02 1.81 -6.50
N LYS A 67 -17.35 2.88 -6.96
CA LYS A 67 -17.59 4.28 -6.52
C LYS A 67 -17.45 4.45 -5.00
N GLY A 68 -16.55 3.71 -4.38
CA GLY A 68 -16.21 3.82 -2.96
C GLY A 68 -15.52 5.14 -2.62
N PHE A 69 -14.66 5.64 -3.50
CA PHE A 69 -14.07 6.98 -3.35
C PHE A 69 -15.10 8.07 -3.62
N LYS A 70 -15.19 9.05 -2.69
CA LYS A 70 -16.07 10.22 -2.84
C LYS A 70 -15.74 11.08 -4.05
N THR A 71 -14.45 11.20 -4.36
CA THR A 71 -13.95 12.01 -5.47
C THR A 71 -12.84 11.26 -6.18
N PHE A 72 -12.72 11.47 -7.49
CA PHE A 72 -11.62 10.91 -8.28
C PHE A 72 -10.25 11.35 -7.74
N ASN A 73 -10.15 12.57 -7.22
CA ASN A 73 -8.92 13.07 -6.60
C ASN A 73 -8.47 12.24 -5.38
N GLY A 74 -9.42 11.69 -4.60
CA GLY A 74 -9.09 10.80 -3.49
C GLY A 74 -8.47 9.49 -3.97
N PHE A 75 -8.94 8.98 -5.10
CA PHE A 75 -8.37 7.80 -5.75
C PHE A 75 -6.98 8.08 -6.34
N THR A 76 -6.81 9.17 -7.11
CA THR A 76 -5.52 9.50 -7.72
C THR A 76 -4.43 9.71 -6.67
N THR A 77 -4.70 10.51 -5.63
CA THR A 77 -3.75 10.75 -4.53
C THR A 77 -3.34 9.43 -3.85
N THR A 78 -4.29 8.51 -3.67
CA THR A 78 -4.03 7.20 -3.08
C THR A 78 -3.08 6.38 -3.97
N VAL A 79 -3.39 6.25 -5.25
CA VAL A 79 -2.60 5.43 -6.19
C VAL A 79 -1.22 6.03 -6.42
N GLU A 80 -1.10 7.35 -6.56
CA GLU A 80 0.18 8.05 -6.69
C GLU A 80 1.09 7.77 -5.48
N GLY A 81 0.54 7.85 -4.26
CA GLY A 81 1.27 7.48 -3.05
C GLY A 81 1.76 6.03 -3.07
N LEU A 82 0.91 5.09 -3.49
CA LEU A 82 1.29 3.67 -3.60
C LEU A 82 2.38 3.44 -4.66
N VAL A 83 2.34 4.16 -5.78
CA VAL A 83 3.37 4.10 -6.83
C VAL A 83 4.71 4.64 -6.31
N LEU A 84 4.71 5.73 -5.54
CA LEU A 84 5.94 6.26 -4.94
C LEU A 84 6.57 5.25 -3.99
N ILE A 85 5.77 4.60 -3.13
CA ILE A 85 6.25 3.56 -2.22
C ILE A 85 6.77 2.35 -3.02
N ALA A 86 6.09 1.94 -4.09
CA ALA A 86 6.55 0.85 -4.95
C ALA A 86 7.92 1.13 -5.58
N ARG A 87 8.12 2.34 -6.12
CA ARG A 87 9.41 2.78 -6.68
C ARG A 87 10.51 2.77 -5.62
N GLN A 88 10.21 3.24 -4.42
CA GLN A 88 11.14 3.23 -3.30
C GLN A 88 11.54 1.81 -2.90
N ASN A 89 10.56 0.90 -2.81
CA ASN A 89 10.80 -0.51 -2.50
C ASN A 89 11.69 -1.19 -3.56
N GLU A 90 11.46 -0.91 -4.84
CA GLU A 90 12.30 -1.42 -5.93
C GLU A 90 13.75 -0.91 -5.82
N GLY A 91 13.94 0.37 -5.47
CA GLY A 91 15.27 0.92 -5.19
C GLY A 91 15.98 0.20 -4.04
N TRP A 92 15.27 -0.10 -2.95
CA TRP A 92 15.80 -0.86 -1.83
C TRP A 92 16.14 -2.31 -2.19
N LEU A 93 15.30 -2.99 -2.98
CA LEU A 93 15.57 -4.36 -3.45
C LEU A 93 16.85 -4.41 -4.29
N LYS A 94 17.00 -3.51 -5.27
CA LYS A 94 18.21 -3.41 -6.09
C LYS A 94 19.46 -3.18 -5.25
N ASN A 95 19.40 -2.26 -4.30
CA ASN A 95 20.51 -1.98 -3.39
C ASN A 95 20.84 -3.17 -2.48
N THR A 96 19.85 -3.96 -2.07
CA THR A 96 20.06 -5.16 -1.24
C THR A 96 20.74 -6.27 -2.04
N ARG A 97 20.28 -6.52 -3.26
CA ARG A 97 20.85 -7.55 -4.15
C ARG A 97 22.27 -7.21 -4.58
N GLY A 98 22.53 -5.94 -4.92
CA GLY A 98 23.87 -5.47 -5.27
C GLY A 98 24.85 -5.43 -4.09
N ARG A 99 24.40 -5.60 -2.84
CA ARG A 99 25.26 -5.72 -1.65
C ARG A 99 25.66 -7.17 -1.36
N ASN A 100 24.91 -8.13 -1.92
CA ASN A 100 25.11 -9.57 -1.76
C ASN A 100 25.76 -10.22 -3.01
N ALA A 101 26.13 -9.40 -4.00
CA ALA A 101 26.83 -9.79 -5.24
C ALA A 101 28.26 -9.25 -5.21
#